data_AF-J9GCI6-F1
#
_entry.id   AF-J9GCI6-F1
#
_cell.length_a   1.000
_cell.length_b   1.000
_cell.length_c   1.000
_cell.angle_alpha   90.00
_cell.angle_beta   90.00
_cell.angle_gamma   90.00
#
_symmetry.space_group_name_H-M   'P 1'
#
loop_
_entity.id
_entity.type
_entity.pdbx_description
1 polymer ?
#
loop_
_entity_poly.entity_id
_entity_poly.type
_entity_poly.pdbx_seq_one_letter_code
_entity_poly.pdbx_strand_id
1 'polypeptide(L)'
;MRNSAKSKGAGWGLMDIAALSAIQMLFLVEYATNDSQKAIGRGYCDGNSGALRSGTCNNVPNLTGRPAGADGKVDVVYRGIEGLWGNIYEFVDGVNFNGTTFYICNDLSKYADDTSTGYTKLSYYLDSSNGYISQEGLDTGANKHVMLPSATSGSETTYYCDYKYSQNSGWRVLVSSGFWAYGSHCGLFYAGCYYSSSDSNSFIGSRLLYIPSWRGAAGEPSPANINKFIWIHRRTV
;
A
#
# COMPACT_ATOMS: atom_id res chain seq x y z
N MET A 1 9.76 9.55 7.80
CA MET A 1 9.30 8.22 8.27
C MET A 1 10.31 7.11 8.00
N ARG A 2 10.83 6.95 6.77
CA ARG A 2 11.83 5.92 6.42
C ARG A 2 13.05 5.87 7.35
N ASN A 3 13.64 7.02 7.68
CA ASN A 3 14.80 7.08 8.59
C ASN A 3 14.47 6.53 9.99
N SER A 4 13.28 6.81 10.51
CA SER A 4 12.80 6.30 11.80
C SER A 4 12.52 4.79 11.76
N ALA A 5 12.11 4.25 10.62
CA ALA A 5 12.00 2.81 10.43
C ALA A 5 13.38 2.15 10.41
N LYS A 6 14.31 2.68 9.61
CA LYS A 6 15.70 2.19 9.51
C LYS A 6 16.45 2.24 10.85
N SER A 7 16.16 3.23 11.71
CA SER A 7 16.78 3.31 13.04
C SER A 7 16.38 2.18 13.98
N LYS A 8 15.37 1.35 13.63
CA LYS A 8 15.03 0.13 14.38
C LYS A 8 16.01 -1.01 14.14
N GLY A 9 16.84 -0.93 13.11
CA GLY A 9 17.89 -1.91 12.80
C GLY A 9 17.83 -2.42 11.35
N ALA A 10 18.78 -3.29 11.01
CA ALA A 10 18.85 -3.91 9.69
C ALA A 10 17.55 -4.68 9.37
N GLY A 11 17.09 -4.58 8.12
CA GLY A 11 15.85 -5.21 7.65
C GLY A 11 14.58 -4.41 7.91
N TRP A 12 14.61 -3.37 8.75
CA TRP A 12 13.46 -2.50 8.97
C TRP A 12 13.34 -1.42 7.90
N GLY A 13 12.13 -1.24 7.38
CA GLY A 13 11.76 -0.22 6.41
C GLY A 13 10.28 0.14 6.54
N LEU A 14 9.79 0.93 5.58
CA LEU A 14 8.35 1.09 5.40
C LEU A 14 7.81 -0.06 4.55
N MET A 15 6.49 -0.30 4.59
CA MET A 15 5.82 -1.14 3.60
C MET A 15 6.22 -0.66 2.20
N ASP A 16 6.77 -1.57 1.42
CA ASP A 16 7.20 -1.30 0.06
C ASP A 16 6.17 -1.78 -0.97
N ILE A 17 6.35 -1.35 -2.21
CA ILE A 17 5.45 -1.69 -3.31
C ILE A 17 5.37 -3.20 -3.56
N ALA A 18 6.45 -3.95 -3.34
CA ALA A 18 6.44 -5.39 -3.53
C ALA A 18 5.58 -6.09 -2.47
N ALA A 19 5.66 -5.65 -1.21
CA ALA A 19 4.83 -6.15 -0.12
C ALA A 19 3.34 -5.77 -0.31
N LEU A 20 3.06 -4.52 -0.72
CA LEU A 20 1.70 -4.08 -1.01
C LEU A 20 1.09 -4.90 -2.15
N SER A 21 1.80 -5.08 -3.26
CA SER A 21 1.31 -5.87 -4.40
C SER A 21 1.15 -7.36 -4.07
N ALA A 22 2.00 -7.91 -3.19
CA ALA A 22 1.80 -9.27 -2.68
C ALA A 22 0.49 -9.40 -1.89
N ILE A 23 0.14 -8.40 -1.07
CA ILE A 23 -1.12 -8.38 -0.31
C ILE A 23 -2.32 -8.23 -1.26
N GLN A 24 -2.22 -7.34 -2.26
CA GLN A 24 -3.24 -7.16 -3.30
C GLN A 24 -3.50 -8.46 -4.06
N MET A 25 -2.46 -9.14 -4.56
CA MET A 25 -2.60 -10.43 -5.22
C MET A 25 -3.18 -11.51 -4.30
N LEU A 26 -2.75 -11.57 -3.04
CA LEU A 26 -3.29 -12.53 -2.07
C LEU A 26 -4.81 -12.31 -1.87
N PHE A 27 -5.23 -11.06 -1.72
CA PHE A 27 -6.65 -10.70 -1.60
C PHE A 27 -7.46 -11.13 -2.82
N LEU A 28 -6.95 -10.87 -4.04
CA LEU A 28 -7.63 -11.29 -5.27
C LEU A 28 -7.80 -12.80 -5.36
N VAL A 29 -6.77 -13.57 -4.98
CA VAL A 29 -6.84 -15.05 -4.98
C VAL A 29 -7.82 -15.57 -3.94
N GLU A 30 -7.88 -14.94 -2.77
CA GLU A 30 -8.73 -15.39 -1.66
C GLU A 30 -10.21 -15.04 -1.85
N TYR A 31 -10.50 -13.83 -2.31
CA TYR A 31 -11.87 -13.33 -2.39
C TYR A 31 -12.48 -13.34 -3.81
N ALA A 32 -11.65 -13.54 -4.84
CA ALA A 32 -12.08 -13.53 -6.25
C ALA A 32 -12.90 -12.29 -6.62
N THR A 33 -12.57 -11.15 -6.01
CA THR A 33 -13.17 -9.83 -6.25
C THR A 33 -12.10 -8.77 -6.05
N ASN A 34 -12.25 -7.62 -6.72
CA ASN A 34 -11.40 -6.47 -6.45
C ASN A 34 -12.01 -5.53 -5.39
N ASP A 35 -13.30 -5.69 -5.08
CA ASP A 35 -14.02 -4.83 -4.14
C ASP A 35 -13.71 -5.22 -2.68
N SER A 36 -12.57 -4.73 -2.20
CA SER A 36 -12.08 -4.96 -0.83
C SER A 36 -13.04 -4.45 0.24
N GLN A 37 -13.65 -3.29 -0.01
CA GLN A 37 -14.60 -2.67 0.89
C GLN A 37 -15.87 -3.51 1.06
N LYS A 38 -16.38 -4.11 -0.02
CA LYS A 38 -17.55 -5.00 0.05
C LYS A 38 -17.21 -6.38 0.61
N ALA A 39 -16.01 -6.89 0.33
CA ALA A 39 -15.61 -8.24 0.75
C ALA A 39 -15.33 -8.35 2.26
N ILE A 40 -14.69 -7.33 2.85
CA ILE A 40 -14.25 -7.35 4.26
C ILE A 40 -14.94 -6.27 5.09
N GLY A 41 -15.08 -5.07 4.53
CA GLY A 41 -15.65 -3.91 5.20
C GLY A 41 -15.01 -2.63 4.67
N ARG A 42 -15.71 -1.50 4.80
CA ARG A 42 -15.27 -0.21 4.22
C ARG A 42 -13.96 0.30 4.83
N GLY A 43 -13.61 -0.17 6.02
CA GLY A 43 -12.51 0.39 6.81
C GLY A 43 -12.96 1.67 7.51
N TYR A 44 -12.09 2.24 8.34
CA TYR A 44 -12.41 3.48 9.03
C TYR A 44 -12.25 4.65 8.06
N CYS A 45 -13.25 4.95 7.23
CA CYS A 45 -13.12 5.90 6.11
C CYS A 45 -14.31 6.86 5.93
N ASP A 46 -15.47 6.64 6.55
CA ASP A 46 -16.69 7.37 6.22
C ASP A 46 -16.88 8.64 7.06
N GLY A 47 -16.23 9.74 6.68
CA GLY A 47 -16.45 11.06 7.28
C GLY A 47 -16.17 11.13 8.78
N ASN A 48 -15.11 10.46 9.23
CA ASN A 48 -14.67 10.54 10.62
C ASN A 48 -13.82 11.80 10.89
N SER A 49 -13.52 12.11 12.15
CA SER A 49 -12.88 13.39 12.54
C SER A 49 -11.39 13.29 12.88
N GLY A 50 -10.81 12.09 12.88
CA GLY A 50 -9.41 11.87 13.21
C GLY A 50 -9.05 10.40 13.26
N ALA A 51 -7.75 10.11 13.26
CA ALA A 51 -7.22 8.77 13.19
C ALA A 51 -7.60 7.89 14.40
N LEU A 52 -7.84 6.60 14.14
CA LEU A 52 -7.89 5.58 15.17
C LEU A 52 -6.49 5.10 15.53
N ARG A 53 -6.30 4.77 16.80
CA ARG A 53 -5.13 4.04 17.29
C ARG A 53 -5.24 2.59 16.85
N SER A 54 -4.12 1.92 16.60
CA SER A 54 -4.09 0.48 16.33
C SER A 54 -4.50 -0.34 17.57
N GLY A 55 -4.91 -1.59 17.36
CA GLY A 55 -5.41 -2.53 18.36
C GLY A 55 -6.94 -2.59 18.45
N THR A 56 -7.66 -1.92 17.56
CA THR A 56 -9.13 -1.92 17.53
C THR A 56 -9.71 -3.22 16.97
N CYS A 57 -8.92 -3.98 16.22
CA CYS A 57 -9.33 -5.25 15.61
C CYS A 57 -8.97 -6.51 16.43
N ASN A 58 -8.51 -6.37 17.68
CA ASN A 58 -8.06 -7.50 18.50
C ASN A 58 -9.14 -8.59 18.72
N ASN A 59 -10.42 -8.22 18.67
CA ASN A 59 -11.53 -9.15 18.89
C ASN A 59 -12.09 -9.75 17.59
N VAL A 60 -11.49 -9.47 16.44
CA VAL A 60 -11.96 -10.02 15.15
C VAL A 60 -11.48 -11.48 15.04
N PRO A 61 -12.39 -12.46 14.95
CA PRO A 61 -12.01 -13.86 14.85
C PRO A 61 -11.27 -14.14 13.55
N ASN A 62 -10.34 -15.09 13.58
CA ASN A 62 -9.52 -15.50 12.43
C ASN A 62 -8.69 -14.39 11.78
N LEU A 63 -8.57 -13.22 12.43
CA LEU A 63 -7.76 -12.09 12.00
C LEU A 63 -8.11 -11.53 10.62
N THR A 64 -9.35 -11.77 10.14
CA THR A 64 -9.87 -11.18 8.91
C THR A 64 -11.32 -10.74 9.13
N GLY A 65 -11.66 -9.50 8.79
CA GLY A 65 -12.99 -8.92 8.96
C GLY A 65 -12.93 -7.51 9.54
N ARG A 66 -13.94 -7.15 10.32
CA ARG A 66 -14.04 -5.87 11.04
C ARG A 66 -14.58 -6.11 12.45
N PRO A 67 -14.26 -5.26 13.44
CA PRO A 67 -14.84 -5.35 14.77
C PRO A 67 -16.31 -4.90 14.75
N ALA A 68 -16.99 -5.08 15.88
CA ALA A 68 -18.37 -4.63 16.05
C ALA A 68 -18.47 -3.09 15.91
N GLY A 69 -19.49 -2.62 15.21
CA GLY A 69 -19.74 -1.20 14.95
C GLY A 69 -20.35 -0.96 13.58
N ALA A 70 -20.65 0.30 13.27
CA ALA A 70 -21.12 0.70 11.95
C ALA A 70 -19.99 0.55 10.92
N ASP A 71 -20.32 0.02 9.76
CA ASP A 71 -19.38 -0.04 8.63
C ASP A 71 -18.94 1.37 8.24
N GLY A 72 -17.68 1.55 7.86
CA GLY A 72 -17.09 2.88 7.62
C GLY A 72 -16.66 3.65 8.88
N LYS A 73 -17.11 3.21 10.06
CA LYS A 73 -16.84 3.83 11.37
C LYS A 73 -15.92 3.02 12.27
N VAL A 74 -15.49 1.85 11.80
CA VAL A 74 -14.55 0.97 12.48
C VAL A 74 -13.48 0.50 11.52
N ASP A 75 -12.34 0.07 12.06
CA ASP A 75 -11.23 -0.40 11.25
C ASP A 75 -11.50 -1.79 10.65
N VAL A 76 -10.63 -2.26 9.77
CA VAL A 76 -10.63 -3.62 9.22
C VAL A 76 -9.35 -4.36 9.62
N VAL A 77 -9.37 -5.67 9.52
CA VAL A 77 -8.17 -6.49 9.60
C VAL A 77 -8.22 -7.52 8.48
N TYR A 78 -7.08 -7.76 7.84
CA TYR A 78 -6.93 -8.78 6.81
C TYR A 78 -5.68 -9.61 7.07
N ARG A 79 -5.85 -10.91 7.33
CA ARG A 79 -4.75 -11.85 7.67
C ARG A 79 -3.87 -11.33 8.82
N GLY A 80 -4.47 -10.64 9.79
CA GLY A 80 -3.77 -10.02 10.93
C GLY A 80 -3.25 -8.61 10.67
N ILE A 81 -3.32 -8.10 9.45
CA ILE A 81 -2.90 -6.74 9.10
C ILE A 81 -4.05 -5.77 9.39
N GLU A 82 -3.93 -5.00 10.47
CA GLU A 82 -4.96 -4.07 10.93
C GLU A 82 -4.88 -2.74 10.18
N GLY A 83 -6.05 -2.24 9.79
CA GLY A 83 -6.31 -1.03 9.04
C GLY A 83 -5.48 -0.91 7.79
N LEU A 84 -5.49 -1.99 7.00
CA LEU A 84 -4.80 -2.07 5.72
C LEU A 84 -5.36 -1.06 4.71
N TRP A 85 -6.63 -0.65 4.86
CA TRP A 85 -7.21 0.49 4.18
C TRP A 85 -8.05 1.36 5.12
N GLY A 86 -8.26 2.62 4.73
CA GLY A 86 -8.86 3.65 5.56
C GLY A 86 -7.92 4.17 6.66
N ASN A 87 -8.50 4.88 7.61
CA ASN A 87 -7.82 5.53 8.72
C ASN A 87 -6.85 6.63 8.28
N ILE A 88 -5.63 6.29 7.87
CA ILE A 88 -4.63 7.26 7.41
C ILE A 88 -4.04 6.78 6.09
N TYR A 89 -3.57 7.73 5.29
CA TYR A 89 -2.68 7.39 4.18
C TYR A 89 -1.40 6.76 4.72
N GLU A 90 -0.88 5.80 3.98
CA GLU A 90 0.40 5.17 4.31
C GLU A 90 1.37 5.38 3.14
N PHE A 91 2.47 6.09 3.37
CA PHE A 91 3.56 6.16 2.39
C PHE A 91 4.09 4.76 2.11
N VAL A 92 4.25 4.47 0.82
CA VAL A 92 4.76 3.20 0.31
C VAL A 92 6.15 3.40 -0.29
N ASP A 93 7.10 2.59 0.15
CA ASP A 93 8.48 2.63 -0.30
C ASP A 93 8.71 1.87 -1.64
N GLY A 94 9.86 2.10 -2.27
CA GLY A 94 10.24 1.35 -3.48
C GLY A 94 9.51 1.78 -4.77
N VAL A 95 8.74 2.87 -4.75
CA VAL A 95 8.07 3.44 -5.92
C VAL A 95 8.21 4.97 -5.93
N ASN A 96 8.60 5.50 -7.09
CA ASN A 96 8.57 6.92 -7.42
C ASN A 96 7.84 7.11 -8.75
N PHE A 97 7.31 8.29 -8.99
CA PHE A 97 6.84 8.66 -10.33
C PHE A 97 7.10 10.14 -10.62
N ASN A 98 7.33 10.43 -11.90
CA ASN A 98 7.50 11.78 -12.40
C ASN A 98 6.56 11.98 -13.59
N GLY A 99 5.59 12.88 -13.43
CA GLY A 99 4.41 12.90 -14.28
C GLY A 99 3.69 11.55 -14.22
N THR A 100 3.46 10.93 -15.36
CA THR A 100 2.77 9.63 -15.46
C THR A 100 3.70 8.42 -15.46
N THR A 101 5.02 8.61 -15.39
CA THR A 101 5.98 7.51 -15.48
C THR A 101 6.32 6.95 -14.11
N PHE A 102 6.09 5.65 -13.92
CA PHE A 102 6.50 4.92 -12.72
C PHE A 102 7.95 4.44 -12.79
N TYR A 103 8.62 4.48 -11.64
CA TYR A 103 9.95 3.95 -11.39
C TYR A 103 9.91 3.07 -10.15
N ILE A 104 10.38 1.83 -10.24
CA ILE A 104 10.30 0.82 -9.19
C ILE A 104 11.69 0.39 -8.72
N CYS A 105 11.86 0.23 -7.41
CA CYS A 105 13.01 -0.39 -6.81
C CYS A 105 12.56 -1.56 -5.93
N ASN A 106 13.25 -2.70 -6.04
CA ASN A 106 13.02 -3.88 -5.20
C ASN A 106 14.19 -4.13 -4.22
N ASP A 107 15.11 -3.16 -4.09
CA ASP A 107 16.27 -3.25 -3.21
C ASP A 107 16.13 -2.21 -2.09
N LEU A 108 15.77 -2.69 -0.89
CA LEU A 108 15.55 -1.86 0.30
C LEU A 108 16.74 -0.96 0.64
N SER A 109 17.97 -1.38 0.30
CA SER A 109 19.17 -0.56 0.54
C SER A 109 19.26 0.67 -0.37
N LYS A 110 18.56 0.65 -1.51
CA LYS A 110 18.57 1.70 -2.54
C LYS A 110 17.35 2.61 -2.51
N TYR A 111 16.38 2.37 -1.61
CA TYR A 111 15.18 3.19 -1.53
C TYR A 111 15.52 4.66 -1.24
N ALA A 112 15.06 5.51 -2.15
CA ALA A 112 15.25 6.95 -2.16
C ALA A 112 14.03 7.63 -2.79
N ASP A 113 13.75 8.85 -2.34
CA ASP A 113 12.67 9.67 -2.87
C ASP A 113 13.12 10.44 -4.11
N ASP A 114 12.15 10.87 -4.91
CA ASP A 114 12.34 11.86 -5.98
C ASP A 114 13.45 11.53 -7.00
N THR A 115 13.60 10.24 -7.31
CA THR A 115 14.66 9.76 -8.20
C THR A 115 14.24 8.58 -9.07
N SER A 116 14.87 8.45 -10.23
CA SER A 116 14.89 7.24 -11.05
C SER A 116 16.22 6.49 -10.95
N THR A 117 17.24 7.06 -10.30
CA THR A 117 18.57 6.43 -10.20
C THR A 117 18.48 5.18 -9.33
N GLY A 118 18.84 4.02 -9.90
CA GLY A 118 18.71 2.73 -9.21
C GLY A 118 17.29 2.14 -9.23
N TYR A 119 16.37 2.77 -9.97
CA TYR A 119 14.99 2.32 -10.16
C TYR A 119 14.75 1.93 -11.62
N THR A 120 13.86 0.96 -11.84
CA THR A 120 13.46 0.49 -13.17
C THR A 120 12.15 1.13 -13.58
N LYS A 121 12.11 1.76 -14.75
CA LYS A 121 10.87 2.30 -15.34
C LYS A 121 9.92 1.16 -15.70
N LEU A 122 8.62 1.31 -15.40
CA LEU A 122 7.58 0.39 -15.86
C LEU A 122 7.23 0.60 -17.34
N SER A 123 6.74 -0.46 -18.00
CA SER A 123 6.28 -0.40 -19.39
C SER A 123 4.95 0.30 -19.60
N TYR A 124 4.21 0.58 -18.52
CA TYR A 124 2.93 1.27 -18.52
C TYR A 124 2.99 2.57 -17.69
N TYR A 125 1.95 3.38 -17.82
CA TYR A 125 1.89 4.73 -17.25
C TYR A 125 0.69 4.87 -16.33
N LEU A 126 0.81 5.76 -15.34
CA LEU A 126 -0.32 6.27 -14.58
C LEU A 126 -1.24 7.02 -15.53
N ASP A 127 -2.54 6.71 -15.48
CA ASP A 127 -3.53 7.55 -16.15
C ASP A 127 -3.62 8.92 -15.45
N SER A 128 -3.54 9.98 -16.24
CA SER A 128 -3.47 11.38 -15.79
C SER A 128 -4.77 11.93 -15.22
N SER A 129 -5.87 11.18 -15.30
CA SER A 129 -7.17 11.56 -14.76
C SER A 129 -7.34 11.11 -13.30
N ASN A 130 -8.08 11.84 -12.49
CA ASN A 130 -8.53 11.32 -11.19
C ASN A 130 -9.81 10.49 -11.39
N GLY A 131 -9.90 9.32 -10.77
CA GLY A 131 -11.07 8.46 -10.97
C GLY A 131 -10.98 7.11 -10.27
N TYR A 132 -12.10 6.38 -10.29
CA TYR A 132 -12.16 4.99 -9.87
C TYR A 132 -11.40 4.11 -10.86
N ILE A 133 -10.58 3.21 -10.32
CA ILE A 133 -9.66 2.39 -11.09
C ILE A 133 -10.46 1.35 -11.90
N SER A 134 -10.19 1.28 -13.20
CA SER A 134 -10.74 0.24 -14.07
C SER A 134 -9.71 -0.81 -14.47
N GLN A 135 -8.43 -0.49 -14.37
CA GLN A 135 -7.36 -1.38 -14.78
C GLN A 135 -6.08 -1.13 -13.98
N GLU A 136 -5.46 -2.23 -13.55
CA GLU A 136 -4.06 -2.29 -13.09
C GLU A 136 -3.15 -2.58 -14.27
N GLY A 137 -1.98 -1.95 -14.31
CA GLY A 137 -1.02 -2.16 -15.38
C GLY A 137 -0.26 -3.47 -15.24
N LEU A 138 0.22 -4.00 -16.36
CA LEU A 138 1.10 -5.17 -16.40
C LEU A 138 2.44 -4.77 -17.01
N ASP A 139 3.50 -4.84 -16.20
CA ASP A 139 4.85 -4.57 -16.67
C ASP A 139 5.32 -5.69 -17.61
N THR A 140 5.84 -5.35 -18.78
CA THR A 140 6.44 -6.33 -19.69
C THR A 140 7.88 -6.68 -19.29
N GLY A 141 8.49 -5.87 -18.42
CA GLY A 141 9.83 -6.05 -17.88
C GLY A 141 9.90 -6.96 -16.64
N ALA A 142 10.72 -6.56 -15.67
CA ALA A 142 11.07 -7.35 -14.49
C ALA A 142 10.10 -7.15 -13.30
N ASN A 143 9.18 -6.19 -13.37
CA ASN A 143 8.30 -5.79 -12.28
C ASN A 143 6.86 -6.26 -12.48
N LYS A 144 6.67 -7.47 -13.03
CA LYS A 144 5.35 -8.07 -13.29
C LYS A 144 4.49 -8.25 -12.04
N HIS A 145 5.13 -8.27 -10.87
CA HIS A 145 4.46 -8.36 -9.57
C HIS A 145 3.83 -7.05 -9.11
N VAL A 146 4.19 -5.91 -9.71
CA VAL A 146 3.72 -4.58 -9.27
C VAL A 146 2.31 -4.33 -9.78
N MET A 147 1.41 -4.07 -8.84
CA MET A 147 0.04 -3.65 -9.08
C MET A 147 -0.06 -2.13 -8.84
N LEU A 148 -0.11 -1.36 -9.92
CA LEU A 148 -0.45 0.05 -9.92
C LEU A 148 -1.48 0.37 -11.01
N PRO A 149 -2.36 1.36 -10.80
CA PRO A 149 -3.42 1.68 -11.74
C PRO A 149 -2.90 2.28 -13.05
N SER A 150 -3.48 1.85 -14.16
CA SER A 150 -3.18 2.34 -15.51
C SER A 150 -4.37 2.97 -16.23
N ALA A 151 -5.60 2.86 -15.69
CA ALA A 151 -6.79 3.48 -16.28
C ALA A 151 -7.88 3.77 -15.23
N THR A 152 -8.68 4.81 -15.48
CA THR A 152 -9.84 5.19 -14.67
C THR A 152 -11.11 5.33 -15.49
N SER A 153 -11.95 4.30 -15.41
CA SER A 153 -13.30 4.28 -15.96
C SER A 153 -14.25 3.46 -15.07
N GLY A 154 -13.86 3.24 -13.81
CA GLY A 154 -14.63 2.44 -12.87
C GLY A 154 -15.65 3.26 -12.08
N SER A 155 -16.16 2.65 -11.02
CA SER A 155 -17.05 3.28 -10.04
C SER A 155 -16.88 2.62 -8.69
N GLU A 156 -17.57 3.12 -7.66
CA GLU A 156 -17.66 2.48 -6.33
C GLU A 156 -18.21 1.04 -6.33
N THR A 157 -18.69 0.52 -7.46
CA THR A 157 -19.27 -0.82 -7.60
C THR A 157 -18.78 -1.60 -8.81
N THR A 158 -17.86 -1.05 -9.60
CA THR A 158 -17.35 -1.69 -10.82
C THR A 158 -15.83 -1.66 -10.87
N TYR A 159 -15.27 -2.70 -11.49
CA TYR A 159 -13.82 -2.92 -11.60
C TYR A 159 -13.14 -3.05 -10.24
N TYR A 160 -12.35 -2.07 -9.79
CA TYR A 160 -11.59 -2.13 -8.54
C TYR A 160 -12.25 -1.45 -7.35
N CYS A 161 -13.33 -0.68 -7.58
CA CYS A 161 -14.10 0.03 -6.55
C CYS A 161 -13.35 1.08 -5.71
N ASP A 162 -12.03 1.20 -5.91
CA ASP A 162 -11.17 2.12 -5.17
C ASP A 162 -10.66 3.24 -6.09
N TYR A 163 -10.32 4.39 -5.51
CA TYR A 163 -9.99 5.60 -6.26
C TYR A 163 -8.48 5.78 -6.47
N LYS A 164 -8.12 6.34 -7.62
CA LYS A 164 -6.77 6.83 -7.91
C LYS A 164 -6.78 8.35 -8.06
N TYR A 165 -5.80 8.98 -7.43
CA TYR A 165 -5.46 10.38 -7.66
C TYR A 165 -4.11 10.48 -8.36
N SER A 166 -3.95 11.49 -9.21
CA SER A 166 -2.74 11.72 -9.98
C SER A 166 -2.31 13.18 -9.91
N GLN A 167 -1.00 13.40 -9.93
CA GLN A 167 -0.38 14.71 -10.15
C GLN A 167 0.62 14.59 -11.30
N ASN A 168 0.32 15.25 -12.41
CA ASN A 168 1.07 15.09 -13.66
C ASN A 168 2.33 15.97 -13.76
N SER A 169 2.88 16.42 -12.62
CA SER A 169 4.07 17.27 -12.60
C SER A 169 4.97 17.00 -11.39
N GLY A 170 6.26 16.97 -11.65
CA GLY A 170 7.30 16.78 -10.64
C GLY A 170 7.35 15.36 -10.08
N TRP A 171 8.32 15.15 -9.18
CA TRP A 171 8.49 13.90 -8.47
C TRP A 171 7.46 13.72 -7.38
N ARG A 172 6.95 12.50 -7.28
CA ARG A 172 5.91 12.11 -6.34
C ARG A 172 6.15 10.69 -5.85
N VAL A 173 5.57 10.42 -4.69
CA VAL A 173 5.62 9.12 -4.00
C VAL A 173 4.21 8.57 -3.84
N LEU A 174 4.10 7.25 -3.65
CA LEU A 174 2.81 6.58 -3.49
C LEU A 174 2.34 6.68 -2.03
N VAL A 175 1.07 7.03 -1.83
CA VAL A 175 0.35 6.67 -0.62
C VAL A 175 -0.76 5.66 -0.91
N SER A 176 -0.91 4.68 -0.03
CA SER A 176 -1.99 3.68 -0.10
C SER A 176 -3.07 3.96 0.95
N SER A 177 -4.01 3.02 1.12
CA SER A 177 -5.02 2.94 2.18
C SER A 177 -6.23 3.88 2.02
N GLY A 178 -5.99 5.17 1.75
CA GLY A 178 -6.99 6.21 1.95
C GLY A 178 -7.07 6.66 3.42
N PHE A 179 -7.87 7.68 3.73
CA PHE A 179 -7.96 8.19 5.11
C PHE A 179 -9.39 8.23 5.66
N TRP A 180 -9.51 8.59 6.93
CA TRP A 180 -10.69 8.45 7.76
C TRP A 180 -11.95 9.19 7.31
N ALA A 181 -11.84 10.09 6.31
CA ALA A 181 -12.96 10.84 5.77
C ALA A 181 -13.19 10.66 4.26
N TYR A 182 -12.45 9.74 3.61
CA TYR A 182 -12.48 9.61 2.14
C TYR A 182 -13.59 8.76 1.55
N GLY A 183 -14.38 8.09 2.40
CA GLY A 183 -15.55 7.35 1.97
C GLY A 183 -15.20 6.20 1.03
N SER A 184 -16.01 6.02 -0.02
CA SER A 184 -15.88 4.96 -1.02
C SER A 184 -14.58 5.03 -1.84
N HIS A 185 -13.81 6.10 -1.73
CA HIS A 185 -12.53 6.20 -2.42
C HIS A 185 -11.44 5.29 -1.82
N CYS A 186 -11.52 5.00 -0.51
CA CYS A 186 -10.56 4.14 0.18
C CYS A 186 -10.60 2.70 -0.33
N GLY A 187 -9.66 1.87 0.12
CA GLY A 187 -9.65 0.44 -0.18
C GLY A 187 -8.24 -0.08 -0.45
N LEU A 188 -8.13 -1.39 -0.67
CA LEU A 188 -6.85 -2.06 -0.86
C LEU A 188 -6.09 -1.61 -2.13
N PHE A 189 -6.82 -1.19 -3.16
CA PHE A 189 -6.27 -0.74 -4.43
C PHE A 189 -6.19 0.79 -4.53
N TYR A 190 -6.58 1.53 -3.47
CA TYR A 190 -6.44 2.98 -3.45
C TYR A 190 -4.99 3.40 -3.75
N ALA A 191 -4.83 4.34 -4.67
CA ALA A 191 -3.54 4.86 -5.08
C ALA A 191 -3.53 6.40 -5.08
N GLY A 192 -2.91 6.97 -4.04
CA GLY A 192 -2.65 8.39 -3.96
C GLY A 192 -1.34 8.75 -4.66
N CYS A 193 -1.40 9.04 -5.96
CA CYS A 193 -0.24 9.40 -6.76
C CYS A 193 -0.11 10.93 -6.93
N TYR A 194 -0.14 11.69 -5.83
CA TYR A 194 -0.13 13.17 -5.88
C TYR A 194 0.67 13.86 -4.76
N TYR A 195 1.14 13.11 -3.77
CA TYR A 195 1.96 13.65 -2.68
C TYR A 195 3.44 13.70 -3.05
N SER A 196 4.08 14.77 -2.62
CA SER A 196 5.54 14.89 -2.59
C SER A 196 6.11 14.13 -1.39
N SER A 197 7.39 13.78 -1.46
CA SER A 197 8.10 13.06 -0.39
C SER A 197 8.21 13.84 0.93
N SER A 198 8.05 15.17 0.87
CA SER A 198 8.13 16.09 2.01
C SER A 198 6.77 16.40 2.65
N ASP A 199 5.66 15.94 2.07
CA ASP A 199 4.33 16.22 2.60
C ASP A 199 4.13 15.59 3.98
N SER A 200 3.55 16.38 4.89
CA SER A 200 3.23 15.95 6.24
C SER A 200 1.88 16.50 6.68
N ASN A 201 1.03 15.62 7.22
CA ASN A 201 -0.27 15.98 7.76
C ASN A 201 -0.68 14.93 8.81
N SER A 202 -1.65 15.29 9.65
CA SER A 202 -2.28 14.41 10.64
C SER A 202 -2.87 13.12 10.06
N PHE A 203 -3.23 13.09 8.76
CA PHE A 203 -3.75 11.92 8.05
C PHE A 203 -2.69 11.19 7.21
N ILE A 204 -1.42 11.57 7.30
CA ILE A 204 -0.32 10.93 6.57
C ILE A 204 0.56 10.17 7.56
N GLY A 205 0.72 8.88 7.32
CA GLY A 205 1.57 7.99 8.09
C GLY A 205 2.31 7.01 7.20
N SER A 206 2.75 5.91 7.81
CA SER A 206 3.35 4.77 7.12
C SER A 206 3.23 3.53 7.99
N ARG A 207 3.44 2.37 7.37
CA ARG A 207 3.49 1.08 8.06
C ARG A 207 4.91 0.55 8.05
N LEU A 208 5.34 0.00 9.19
CA LEU A 208 6.62 -0.69 9.28
C LEU A 208 6.57 -2.03 8.55
N LEU A 209 7.66 -2.33 7.84
CA LEU A 209 7.95 -3.64 7.27
C LEU A 209 9.28 -4.12 7.83
N TYR A 210 9.36 -5.41 8.14
CA TYR A 210 10.60 -6.07 8.53
C TYR A 210 10.90 -7.21 7.56
N ILE A 211 12.02 -7.10 6.85
CA ILE A 211 12.55 -8.14 5.98
C ILE A 211 13.74 -8.78 6.71
N PRO A 212 13.59 -9.99 7.26
CA PRO A 212 14.68 -10.65 7.97
C PRO A 212 15.83 -10.94 7.01
N SER A 213 17.06 -10.64 7.43
CA SER A 213 18.25 -11.13 6.75
C SER A 213 18.25 -12.66 6.75
N TRP A 214 18.51 -13.29 5.60
CA TRP A 214 18.71 -14.72 5.54
C TRP A 214 19.89 -15.13 6.45
N ARG A 215 19.60 -15.91 7.50
CA ARG A 215 20.61 -16.58 8.32
C ARG A 215 20.64 -18.05 7.91
N GLY A 216 21.23 -18.34 6.76
CA GLY A 216 21.53 -19.73 6.39
C GLY A 216 22.58 -20.33 7.33
N ALA A 217 22.53 -21.64 7.53
CA ALA A 217 23.68 -22.37 8.06
C ALA A 217 24.88 -22.17 7.11
N ALA A 218 26.10 -22.17 7.66
CA ALA A 218 27.31 -21.99 6.85
C ALA A 218 27.35 -23.02 5.70
N GLY A 219 27.34 -22.54 4.45
CA GLY A 219 27.38 -23.38 3.25
C GLY A 219 26.06 -23.52 2.48
N GLU A 220 24.93 -23.04 3.01
CA GLU A 220 23.67 -23.02 2.28
C GLU A 220 23.60 -21.77 1.36
N PRO A 221 23.42 -21.90 0.04
CA PRO A 221 23.17 -20.76 -0.82
C PRO A 221 21.92 -20.03 -0.34
N SER A 222 21.94 -18.68 -0.34
CA SER A 222 20.72 -17.93 -0.05
C SER A 222 19.63 -18.37 -1.02
N PRO A 223 18.42 -18.74 -0.57
CA PRO A 223 17.32 -18.98 -1.47
C PRO A 223 17.14 -17.74 -2.31
N ALA A 224 17.41 -17.85 -3.61
CA ALA A 224 17.03 -16.81 -4.54
C ALA A 224 15.51 -16.61 -4.39
N ASN A 225 15.12 -15.47 -3.85
CA ASN A 225 13.75 -14.93 -3.89
C ASN A 225 12.68 -15.54 -2.97
N ILE A 226 13.01 -16.15 -1.82
CA ILE A 226 11.99 -16.41 -0.79
C ILE A 226 11.93 -15.24 0.18
N ASN A 227 11.08 -14.26 -0.12
CA ASN A 227 10.64 -13.22 0.80
C ASN A 227 9.81 -13.88 1.93
N LYS A 228 10.48 -14.35 2.99
CA LYS A 228 9.78 -14.68 4.24
C LYS A 228 9.35 -13.38 4.89
N PHE A 229 8.13 -12.93 4.59
CA PHE A 229 7.51 -11.78 5.23
C PHE A 229 7.23 -12.11 6.70
N ILE A 230 7.88 -11.40 7.63
CA ILE A 230 7.51 -11.41 9.06
C ILE A 230 6.94 -10.03 9.36
N TRP A 231 5.63 -9.96 9.55
CA TRP A 231 4.92 -8.74 9.91
C TRP A 231 5.08 -8.47 11.41
N ILE A 232 5.62 -7.30 11.77
CA ILE A 232 5.66 -6.83 13.16
C ILE A 232 4.89 -5.51 13.23
N HIS A 233 3.74 -5.52 13.91
CA HIS A 233 2.89 -4.33 14.09
C HIS A 233 3.53 -3.29 15.00
N ARG A 234 3.77 -2.08 14.45
CA ARG A 234 3.67 -0.82 15.19
C ARG A 234 3.52 0.36 14.22
N ARG A 235 2.39 1.06 14.24
CA ARG A 235 2.29 2.39 13.58
C ARG A 235 3.00 3.43 14.45
N THR A 236 3.78 4.30 13.84
CA THR A 236 4.30 5.52 14.47
C THR A 236 3.38 6.68 14.09
N VAL A 237 2.65 7.21 15.07
CA VAL A 237 2.10 8.58 15.05
C VAL A 237 3.18 9.56 15.45
#